data_AF-B7VFP5-F1
#
_entry.id   AF-B7VFP5-F1
#
_cell.length_a   1.000
_cell.length_b   1.000
_cell.length_c   1.000
_cell.angle_alpha   90.00
_cell.angle_beta   90.00
_cell.angle_gamma   90.00
#
_symmetry.space_group_name_H-M   'P 1'
#
loop_
_entity.id
_entity.type
_entity.pdbx_description
1 polymer ?
#
loop_
_entity_poly.entity_id
_entity_poly.type
_entity_poly.pdbx_seq_one_letter_code
_entity_poly.pdbx_strand_id
1 'polypeptide(L)' 'AQSATFPQLKPEEVTGVMNEFNEPGSLAPTGLYFGGTKYMVIPGEPGVVIRGKKGPGGVTVKKSTMALLIGIYDEPM' A
#
# COMPACT_ATOMS: atom_id res chain seq x y z
N ALA A 1 4.62 5.67 -14.16
CA ALA A 1 3.76 4.93 -15.10
C ALA A 1 2.78 4.09 -14.28
N GLN A 2 1.59 3.82 -14.81
CA GLN A 2 0.56 3.04 -14.13
C GLN A 2 -0.24 2.22 -15.14
N SER A 3 -0.88 1.13 -14.71
CA SER A 3 -1.81 0.37 -15.55
C SER A 3 -3.10 1.17 -15.80
N ALA A 4 -3.86 0.81 -16.83
CA ALA A 4 -5.11 1.48 -17.16
C ALA A 4 -6.18 1.40 -16.06
N THR A 5 -6.11 0.35 -15.23
CA THR A 5 -7.02 0.08 -14.12
C THR A 5 -6.46 0.53 -12.77
N PHE A 6 -5.29 1.17 -12.76
CA PHE A 6 -4.69 1.64 -11.51
C PHE A 6 -5.54 2.75 -10.90
N PRO A 7 -5.94 2.65 -9.62
CA PRO A 7 -6.78 3.66 -9.01
C PRO A 7 -6.02 4.97 -8.82
N GLN A 8 -6.73 6.08 -8.90
CA GLN A 8 -6.14 7.38 -8.65
C GLN A 8 -5.92 7.58 -7.15
N LEU A 9 -4.67 7.80 -6.76
CA LEU A 9 -4.30 8.03 -5.37
C LEU A 9 -4.50 9.48 -4.98
N LYS A 10 -4.96 9.68 -3.75
CA LYS A 10 -4.96 10.99 -3.13
C LYS A 10 -3.59 11.30 -2.50
N PRO A 11 -3.18 12.57 -2.41
CA PRO A 11 -1.91 12.95 -1.79
C PRO A 11 -1.76 12.45 -0.34
N GLU A 12 -2.85 12.38 0.41
CA GLU A 12 -2.88 11.91 1.80
C GLU A 12 -2.57 10.41 1.89
N GLU A 13 -3.02 9.63 0.91
CA GLU A 13 -2.76 8.18 0.84
C GLU A 13 -1.27 7.92 0.57
N VAL A 14 -0.67 8.66 -0.36
CA VAL A 14 0.77 8.59 -0.65
C VAL A 14 1.59 9.01 0.56
N THR A 15 1.17 10.06 1.27
CA THR A 15 1.83 10.54 2.48
C THR A 15 1.78 9.49 3.59
N GLY A 16 0.64 8.82 3.79
CA GLY A 16 0.52 7.72 4.74
C GLY A 16 1.45 6.56 4.42
N VAL A 17 1.55 6.17 3.14
CA VAL A 17 2.49 5.14 2.67
C VAL A 17 3.95 5.54 2.96
N MET A 18 4.32 6.79 2.70
CA MET A 18 5.67 7.28 2.97
C MET A 18 5.99 7.29 4.47
N ASN A 19 5.00 7.66 5.31
CA ASN A 19 5.13 7.62 6.76
C ASN A 19 5.32 6.19 7.27
N GLU A 20 4.57 5.21 6.76
CA GLU A 20 4.75 3.79 7.14
C GLU A 20 6.15 3.26 6.80
N PHE A 21 6.78 3.73 5.72
CA PHE A 21 8.16 3.37 5.43
C PHE A 21 9.18 4.03 6.37
N ASN A 22 8.88 5.21 6.90
CA ASN A 22 9.77 5.92 7.83
C ASN A 22 9.54 5.47 9.29
N GLU A 23 8.29 5.17 9.62
CA GLU A 23 7.76 4.77 10.93
C GLU A 23 6.88 3.52 10.75
N PRO A 24 7.48 2.31 10.71
CA PRO A 24 6.74 1.06 10.56
C PRO A 24 5.69 0.88 11.65
N GLY A 25 4.45 0.58 11.25
CA GLY A 25 3.30 0.41 12.14
C GLY A 25 2.42 1.65 12.31
N SER A 26 2.78 2.80 11.72
CA SER A 26 1.97 4.02 11.78
C SER A 26 0.59 3.88 11.13
N LEU A 27 0.44 3.00 10.14
CA LEU A 27 -0.84 2.69 9.47
C LEU A 27 -1.63 1.56 10.12
N ALA A 28 -1.10 0.87 11.14
CA ALA A 28 -1.83 -0.23 11.80
C ALA A 28 -3.16 0.20 12.45
N PRO A 29 -3.28 1.39 13.10
CA PRO A 29 -4.54 1.81 13.72
C PRO A 29 -5.60 2.27 12.71
N THR A 30 -5.19 2.90 11.62
CA THR A 30 -6.09 3.55 10.65
C THR A 30 -6.39 2.67 9.44
N GLY A 31 -5.48 1.78 9.08
CA GLY A 31 -5.48 0.98 7.86
C GLY A 31 -4.79 1.70 6.69
N LEU A 32 -4.36 0.92 5.70
CA LEU A 32 -3.80 1.45 4.47
C LEU A 32 -4.93 1.84 3.52
N TYR A 33 -5.08 3.12 3.23
CA TYR A 33 -5.99 3.59 2.19
C TYR A 33 -5.27 3.65 0.85
N PHE A 34 -5.90 3.10 -0.17
CA PHE A 34 -5.38 3.08 -1.52
C PHE A 34 -6.51 3.25 -2.52
N GLY A 35 -6.58 4.40 -3.20
CA GLY A 35 -7.64 4.67 -4.16
C GLY A 35 -9.03 4.72 -3.52
N GLY A 36 -9.13 5.25 -2.30
CA GLY A 36 -10.36 5.26 -1.50
C GLY A 36 -10.74 3.92 -0.87
N THR A 37 -10.00 2.85 -1.16
CA THR A 37 -10.24 1.53 -0.57
C THR A 37 -9.38 1.33 0.66
N LYS A 38 -9.99 0.89 1.77
CA LYS A 38 -9.28 0.51 2.99
C LYS A 38 -8.77 -0.93 2.92
N TYR A 39 -7.48 -1.11 3.15
CA TYR A 39 -6.80 -2.39 3.32
C TYR A 39 -6.32 -2.54 4.76
N MET A 40 -6.45 -3.75 5.31
CA MET A 40 -5.87 -4.10 6.60
C MET A 40 -4.37 -4.29 6.43
N VAL A 41 -3.56 -3.56 7.18
CA VAL A 41 -2.10 -3.71 7.16
C VAL A 41 -1.74 -5.09 7.71
N ILE A 42 -0.96 -5.86 6.96
CA ILE A 42 -0.43 -7.15 7.37
C ILE A 42 1.11 -7.09 7.41
N PRO A 43 1.77 -8.02 8.11
CA PRO A 43 3.23 -8.01 8.23
C PRO A 43 3.92 -7.97 6.87
N GLY A 44 4.73 -6.91 6.67
CA GLY A 44 5.62 -6.71 5.53
C GLY A 44 7.09 -6.72 5.97
N GLU A 45 7.93 -5.98 5.25
CA GLU A 45 9.34 -5.75 5.61
C GLU A 45 9.49 -4.29 6.07
N PRO A 46 9.88 -4.02 7.33
CA PRO A 46 10.01 -2.66 7.86
C PRO A 46 10.87 -1.77 6.96
N GLY A 47 10.33 -0.62 6.54
CA GLY A 47 11.03 0.35 5.68
C GLY A 47 11.22 -0.08 4.22
N VAL A 48 10.80 -1.28 3.84
CA VAL A 48 11.06 -1.85 2.51
C VAL A 48 9.78 -2.30 1.80
N VAL A 49 8.90 -3.04 2.48
CA VAL A 49 7.66 -3.60 1.92
C VAL A 49 6.49 -3.33 2.85
N ILE A 50 5.42 -2.74 2.32
CA ILE A 50 4.12 -2.63 2.98
C ILE A 50 3.16 -3.60 2.29
N ARG A 51 2.37 -4.33 3.08
CA ARG A 51 1.35 -5.24 2.59
C ARG A 51 0.00 -4.88 3.20
N GLY A 52 -1.02 -4.81 2.36
CA GLY A 52 -2.41 -4.60 2.75
C GLY A 52 -3.28 -5.74 2.24
N LYS A 53 -4.23 -6.20 3.06
CA LYS A 53 -5.21 -7.22 2.70
C LYS A 53 -6.63 -6.65 2.71
N LYS A 54 -7.43 -7.02 1.71
CA LYS A 54 -8.87 -6.72 1.65
C LYS A 54 -9.61 -7.96 1.19
N GLY A 55 -10.14 -8.72 2.16
CA GLY A 55 -10.77 -10.01 1.90
C GLY A 55 -9.82 -10.92 1.11
N PRO A 56 -10.21 -11.39 -0.09
CA PRO A 56 -9.37 -12.22 -0.96
C PRO A 56 -8.22 -11.48 -1.64
N GLY A 57 -8.39 -10.19 -1.91
CA GLY A 57 -7.41 -9.35 -2.59
C GLY A 57 -6.43 -8.65 -1.64
N GLY A 58 -5.51 -7.90 -2.23
CA GLY A 58 -4.52 -7.14 -1.48
C GLY A 58 -3.73 -6.16 -2.31
N VAL A 59 -2.86 -5.44 -1.62
CA VAL A 59 -1.92 -4.48 -2.20
C VAL A 59 -0.54 -4.70 -1.59
N THR A 60 0.49 -4.64 -2.42
CA THR A 60 1.88 -4.65 -1.99
C THR A 60 2.56 -3.40 -2.50
N VAL A 61 3.21 -2.67 -1.61
CA VAL A 61 4.03 -1.50 -1.95
C VAL A 61 5.48 -1.79 -1.58
N LYS A 62 6.39 -1.77 -2.54
CA LYS A 62 7.84 -1.91 -2.35
C LYS A 62 8.50 -0.55 -2.54
N LYS A 63 9.27 -0.10 -1.56
CA LYS A 63 10.11 1.10 -1.65
C LYS A 63 11.43 0.75 -2.34
N SER A 64 11.79 1.57 -3.31
CA SER A 64 13.15 1.64 -3.87
C SER A 64 13.76 3.00 -3.51
N THR A 65 15.01 3.25 -3.93
CA THR A 65 15.70 4.51 -3.66
C THR A 65 14.97 5.74 -4.23
N MET A 66 14.29 5.60 -5.37
CA MET A 66 13.68 6.75 -6.08
C MET A 66 12.21 6.54 -6.47
N ALA A 67 11.66 5.35 -6.27
CA ALA A 67 10.32 5.00 -6.72
C ALA A 67 9.60 4.05 -5.75
N LEU A 68 8.27 4.03 -5.86
CA LEU A 68 7.42 3.03 -5.23
C LEU A 68 6.92 2.08 -6.31
N LEU A 69 7.11 0.78 -6.11
CA LEU A 69 6.46 -0.25 -6.91
C LEU A 69 5.20 -0.70 -6.19
N ILE A 70 4.07 -0.63 -6.86
CA ILE A 70 2.76 -0.95 -6.29
C ILE A 70 2.13 -2.06 -7.13
N GLY A 71 1.77 -3.16 -6.48
CA GLY A 71 0.96 -4.23 -7.06
C GLY A 71 -0.36 -4.34 -6.32
N ILE A 72 -1.47 -4.38 -7.05
CA ILE A 72 -2.81 -4.65 -6.52
C ILE A 72 -3.27 -5.97 -7.14
N TYR A 73 -3.80 -6.87 -6.33
CA TYR A 73 -4.28 -8.17 -6.78
C TYR A 73 -5.65 -8.48 -6.17
N ASP A 74 -6.45 -9.23 -6.92
CA ASP A 74 -7.72 -9.84 -6.51
C ASP A 74 -7.66 -11.34 -6.82
N GLU A 75 -8.45 -12.17 -6.12
CA GLU A 75 -8.52 -13.61 -6.40
C GLU A 75 -8.99 -13.91 -7.84
N PRO A 76 -8.56 -15.03 -8.45
CA PRO A 76 -7.80 -16.14 -7.87
C PRO A 76 -6.28 -16.07 -8.16
N MET A 77 -5.72 -14.86 -8.32
CA MET A 77 -4.28 -14.70 -8.61
C MET A 77 -3.36 -15.46 -7.66
#